data_AF-A0A832B5V2-F1
#
_entry.id   AF-A0A832B5V2-F1
#
_cell.length_a   1.000
_cell.length_b   1.000
_cell.length_c   1.000
_cell.angle_alpha   90.00
_cell.angle_beta   90.00
_cell.angle_gamma   90.00
#
_symmetry.space_group_name_H-M   'P 1'
#
loop_
_entity.id
_entity.type
_entity.pdbx_description
1 polymer ?
#
loop_
_entity_poly.entity_id
_entity_poly.type
_entity_poly.pdbx_seq_one_letter_code
_entity_poly.pdbx_strand_id
1 'polypeptide(L)'
;MNIISSDDLSKEQMLEIFEIADSIRNGKEEVALKEHSVLALLFEKPSTRTRVSFEAAIAQLGGYAIYIDAQTSHLKRGESFSDTARMLSSY
;
A
#
# COMPACT_ATOMS: atom_id res chain seq x y z
N MET A 1 -10.70 3.21 -6.49
CA MET A 1 -10.16 4.59 -6.42
C MET A 1 -8.66 4.46 -6.14
N ASN A 2 -7.82 5.24 -6.81
CA ASN A 2 -6.37 5.24 -6.63
C ASN A 2 -5.94 6.59 -6.05
N ILE A 3 -4.86 6.61 -5.26
CA ILE A 3 -4.25 7.85 -4.74
C ILE A 3 -2.85 7.94 -5.35
N ILE A 4 -2.65 8.83 -6.30
CA ILE A 4 -1.39 9.03 -7.02
C ILE A 4 -0.79 10.39 -6.64
N SER A 5 -1.63 11.41 -6.48
CA SER A 5 -1.29 12.75 -6.02
C SER A 5 -2.20 13.18 -4.87
N SER A 6 -1.74 14.13 -4.07
CA SER A 6 -2.60 14.84 -3.12
C SER A 6 -3.76 15.58 -3.82
N ASP A 7 -3.56 15.94 -5.09
CA ASP A 7 -4.58 16.63 -5.90
C ASP A 7 -5.74 15.74 -6.32
N ASP A 8 -5.60 14.40 -6.16
CA ASP A 8 -6.69 13.44 -6.40
C ASP A 8 -7.77 13.50 -5.30
N LEU A 9 -7.51 14.22 -4.21
CA LEU A 9 -8.36 14.29 -3.03
C LEU A 9 -8.95 15.69 -2.89
N SER A 10 -10.28 15.75 -2.74
CA SER A 10 -10.93 16.97 -2.27
C SER A 10 -10.52 17.27 -0.83
N LYS A 11 -10.73 18.52 -0.40
CA LYS A 11 -10.50 18.92 0.98
C LYS A 11 -11.29 18.04 1.96
N GLU A 12 -12.53 17.73 1.62
CA GLU A 12 -13.44 16.92 2.43
C GLU A 12 -12.91 15.48 2.56
N GLN A 13 -12.46 14.88 1.46
CA GLN A 13 -11.86 13.55 1.46
C GLN A 13 -10.56 13.49 2.27
N MET A 14 -9.74 14.53 2.18
CA MET A 14 -8.51 14.63 2.97
C MET A 14 -8.80 14.73 4.47
N LEU A 15 -9.80 15.54 4.86
CA LEU A 15 -10.25 15.63 6.26
C LEU A 15 -10.80 14.30 6.76
N GLU A 16 -11.58 13.59 5.94
CA GLU A 16 -12.09 12.26 6.26
C GLU A 16 -10.97 11.25 6.52
N ILE A 17 -9.91 11.25 5.69
CA ILE A 17 -8.73 10.40 5.89
C ILE A 17 -8.07 10.68 7.26
N PHE A 18 -7.96 11.95 7.66
CA PHE A 18 -7.36 12.31 8.95
C PHE A 18 -8.24 11.89 10.14
N GLU A 19 -9.55 12.06 10.04
CA GLU A 19 -10.49 11.61 11.07
C GLU A 19 -10.43 10.08 11.26
N ILE A 20 -10.40 9.32 10.16
CA ILE A 20 -10.24 7.86 10.22
C ILE A 20 -8.89 7.48 10.84
N ALA A 21 -7.80 8.14 10.42
CA ALA A 21 -6.47 7.87 10.96
C ALA A 21 -6.39 8.12 12.48
N ASP A 22 -7.04 9.18 12.97
CA ASP A 22 -7.12 9.50 14.39
C ASP A 22 -8.05 8.54 15.14
N SER A 23 -9.15 8.10 14.55
CA SER A 23 -10.06 7.09 15.11
C SER A 23 -9.31 5.78 15.37
N ILE A 24 -8.58 5.28 14.36
CA ILE A 24 -7.75 4.06 14.47
C ILE A 24 -6.65 4.25 15.51
N ARG A 25 -5.91 5.37 15.45
CA ARG A 25 -4.82 5.66 16.41
C ARG A 25 -5.29 5.64 17.86
N ASN A 26 -6.49 6.16 18.12
CA ASN A 26 -7.08 6.22 19.45
C ASN A 26 -7.84 4.95 19.85
N GLY A 27 -7.83 3.90 19.02
CA GLY A 27 -8.52 2.64 19.27
C GLY A 27 -10.04 2.77 19.33
N LYS A 28 -10.60 3.83 18.73
CA LYS A 28 -12.06 4.05 18.66
C LYS A 28 -12.73 3.20 17.60
N GLU A 29 -11.95 2.74 16.62
CA GLU A 29 -12.43 1.95 15.51
C GLU A 29 -11.46 0.79 15.26
N GLU A 30 -12.01 -0.41 15.26
CA GLU A 30 -11.27 -1.63 14.97
C GLU A 30 -11.47 -1.93 13.48
N VAL A 31 -10.44 -1.61 12.69
CA VAL A 31 -10.43 -1.87 11.26
C VAL A 31 -9.66 -3.16 11.01
N ALA A 32 -10.29 -4.09 10.30
CA ALA A 32 -9.65 -5.31 9.83
C ALA A 32 -9.78 -5.41 8.31
N LEU A 33 -8.72 -5.85 7.65
CA LEU A 33 -8.77 -6.22 6.24
C LEU A 33 -9.57 -7.51 6.08
N LYS A 34 -9.98 -7.79 4.84
CA LYS A 34 -10.54 -9.10 4.51
C LYS A 34 -9.50 -10.19 4.78
N GLU A 35 -9.97 -11.36 5.19
CA GLU A 35 -9.10 -12.51 5.40
C GLU A 35 -8.20 -12.75 4.18
N HIS A 36 -6.92 -12.99 4.44
CA HIS A 36 -5.88 -13.21 3.42
C HIS A 36 -5.63 -12.02 2.47
N SER A 37 -5.97 -10.78 2.87
CA SER A 37 -5.59 -9.60 2.08
C SER A 37 -4.07 -9.46 1.97
N VAL A 38 -3.57 -9.29 0.74
CA VAL A 38 -2.15 -9.09 0.44
C VAL A 38 -1.91 -7.72 -0.19
N LEU A 39 -0.93 -6.98 0.30
CA LEU A 39 -0.43 -5.75 -0.30
C LEU A 39 0.93 -5.98 -0.98
N ALA A 40 1.01 -5.76 -2.29
CA ALA A 40 2.29 -5.72 -3.00
C ALA A 40 2.95 -4.33 -2.84
N LEU A 41 4.19 -4.31 -2.35
CA LEU A 41 5.01 -3.12 -2.15
C LEU A 41 6.15 -3.09 -3.18
N LEU A 42 5.89 -2.50 -4.35
CA LEU A 42 6.86 -2.35 -5.43
C LEU A 42 7.68 -1.05 -5.30
N PHE A 43 9.00 -1.17 -5.14
CA PHE A 43 9.90 -0.02 -4.95
C PHE A 43 10.98 0.00 -6.04
N GLU A 44 11.03 1.09 -6.82
CA GLU A 44 12.15 1.36 -7.73
C GLU A 44 13.40 1.84 -7.01
N LYS A 45 13.19 2.59 -5.92
CA LYS A 45 14.22 3.10 -5.03
C LYS A 45 13.88 2.66 -3.61
N PRO A 46 14.80 2.01 -2.88
CA PRO A 46 14.52 1.59 -1.50
C PRO A 46 14.14 2.76 -0.60
N SER A 47 13.10 2.59 0.23
CA SER A 47 12.72 3.53 1.29
C SER A 47 12.28 2.76 2.53
N THR A 48 13.14 2.77 3.55
CA THR A 48 12.92 2.02 4.79
C THR A 48 11.68 2.49 5.53
N ARG A 49 11.50 3.82 5.68
CA ARG A 49 10.37 4.38 6.42
C ARG A 49 9.05 4.04 5.76
N THR A 50 8.96 4.18 4.45
CA THR A 50 7.72 3.87 3.71
C THR A 50 7.41 2.38 3.80
N ARG A 51 8.40 1.51 3.52
CA ARG A 51 8.22 0.06 3.58
C ARG A 51 7.74 -0.40 4.96
N VAL A 52 8.48 -0.04 6.01
CA VAL A 52 8.18 -0.49 7.38
C VAL A 52 6.82 0.02 7.85
N SER A 53 6.45 1.26 7.52
CA SER A 53 5.13 1.79 7.87
C SER A 53 4.00 1.00 7.21
N PHE A 54 4.10 0.65 5.93
CA PHE A 54 3.09 -0.14 5.25
C PHE A 54 3.05 -1.59 5.74
N GLU A 55 4.20 -2.24 5.90
CA GLU A 55 4.26 -3.62 6.42
C GLU A 55 3.64 -3.70 7.83
N ALA A 56 3.97 -2.76 8.71
CA ALA A 56 3.41 -2.71 10.07
C ALA A 56 1.90 -2.44 10.05
N ALA A 57 1.43 -1.48 9.24
CA ALA A 57 0.02 -1.16 9.15
C ALA A 57 -0.81 -2.35 8.62
N ILE A 58 -0.36 -3.00 7.54
CA ILE A 58 -1.06 -4.15 6.97
C ILE A 58 -1.09 -5.33 7.94
N ALA A 59 0.01 -5.59 8.67
CA ALA A 59 0.04 -6.63 9.69
C ALA A 59 -0.93 -6.34 10.85
N GLN A 60 -1.01 -5.08 11.31
CA GLN A 60 -1.95 -4.67 12.36
C GLN A 60 -3.41 -4.86 11.94
N LEU A 61 -3.71 -4.67 10.65
CA LEU A 61 -5.04 -4.88 10.09
C LEU A 61 -5.33 -6.35 9.72
N GLY A 62 -4.44 -7.30 10.05
CA GLY A 62 -4.62 -8.73 9.81
C GLY A 62 -4.29 -9.20 8.38
N GLY A 63 -3.59 -8.40 7.59
CA GLY A 63 -3.14 -8.74 6.24
C GLY A 63 -1.64 -9.08 6.16
N TYR A 64 -1.17 -9.31 4.94
CA TYR A 64 0.23 -9.57 4.62
C TYR A 64 0.75 -8.57 3.59
N ALA A 65 2.00 -8.15 3.70
CA ALA A 65 2.66 -7.30 2.70
C ALA A 65 3.82 -8.05 2.05
N ILE A 66 3.95 -7.94 0.72
CA ILE A 66 5.02 -8.53 -0.07
C ILE A 66 5.89 -7.41 -0.62
N TYR A 67 7.15 -7.35 -0.20
CA TYR A 67 8.11 -6.38 -0.72
C TYR A 67 8.76 -6.85 -2.02
N ILE A 68 8.76 -5.97 -3.02
CA ILE A 68 9.33 -6.21 -4.35
C ILE A 68 10.30 -5.09 -4.66
N ASP A 69 11.60 -5.41 -4.72
CA ASP A 69 12.63 -4.51 -5.21
C ASP A 69 12.71 -4.60 -6.74
N ALA A 70 12.30 -3.52 -7.43
CA ALA A 70 12.28 -3.47 -8.88
C ALA A 70 13.68 -3.72 -9.49
N GLN A 71 14.76 -3.33 -8.79
CA GLN A 71 16.15 -3.49 -9.25
C GLN A 71 16.61 -4.95 -9.31
N THR A 72 15.98 -5.82 -8.52
CA THR A 72 16.28 -7.25 -8.48
C THR A 72 15.23 -8.09 -9.21
N SER A 73 14.09 -7.48 -9.53
CA SER A 73 12.98 -8.14 -10.23
C SER A 73 13.20 -8.26 -11.74
N HIS A 74 12.30 -8.99 -12.40
CA HIS A 74 12.27 -9.12 -13.86
C HIS A 74 11.98 -7.79 -14.60
N LEU A 75 11.53 -6.73 -13.90
CA LEU A 75 11.43 -5.37 -14.45
C LEU A 75 12.78 -4.89 -15.00
N LYS A 76 13.89 -5.22 -14.33
CA LYS A 76 15.24 -4.87 -14.82
C LYS A 76 15.66 -5.65 -16.06
N ARG A 77 15.00 -6.78 -16.35
CA ARG A 77 15.28 -7.66 -17.50
C ARG A 77 14.40 -7.35 -18.72
N GLY A 78 13.65 -6.24 -18.69
CA GLY A 78 12.87 -5.76 -19.83
C GLY A 78 11.38 -6.11 -19.79
N GLU A 79 10.88 -6.66 -18.69
CA GLU A 79 9.43 -6.76 -18.46
C GLU A 79 8.83 -5.36 -18.33
N SER A 80 7.67 -5.13 -18.97
CA SER A 80 7.00 -3.83 -18.90
C SER A 80 6.32 -3.64 -17.53
N PHE A 81 6.26 -2.40 -17.04
CA PHE A 81 5.49 -2.08 -15.83
C PHE A 81 4.03 -2.51 -15.92
N SER A 82 3.44 -2.47 -17.12
CA SER A 82 2.07 -2.91 -17.37
C SER A 82 1.91 -4.41 -17.16
N ASP A 83 2.86 -5.21 -17.63
CA ASP A 83 2.82 -6.66 -17.48
C ASP A 83 3.07 -7.08 -16.02
N THR A 84 4.02 -6.43 -15.35
CA THR A 84 4.23 -6.65 -13.91
C THR A 84 3.01 -6.25 -13.08
N ALA A 85 2.39 -5.10 -13.37
CA ALA A 85 1.17 -4.68 -12.68
C ALA A 85 0.01 -5.67 -12.91
N ARG A 86 -0.14 -6.18 -14.15
CA ARG A 86 -1.14 -7.21 -14.47
C ARG A 86 -0.87 -8.50 -13.71
N MET A 87 0.38 -8.94 -13.63
CA MET A 87 0.78 -10.13 -12.88
C MET A 87 0.53 -9.96 -11.38
N LEU A 88 0.82 -8.78 -10.81
CA LEU A 88 0.54 -8.53 -9.40
C LEU A 88 -0.96 -8.48 -9.09
N SER A 89 -1.78 -8.00 -10.03
CA SER A 89 -3.23 -7.92 -9.86
C SER A 89 -3.96 -9.27 -9.90
N SER A 90 -3.27 -10.37 -10.25
CA SER A 90 -3.86 -11.71 -10.25
C SER A 90 -3.77 -12.45 -8.92
N TYR A 91 -3.14 -11.84 -7.91
CA TYR A 91 -3.06 -12.34 -6.53
C TYR A 91 -4.03 -11.57 -5.65
#